data_AF-A0A0F9KUR0-F1
#
_entry.id   AF-A0A0F9KUR0-F1
#
_cell.length_a   1.000
_cell.length_b   1.000
_cell.length_c   1.000
_cell.angle_alpha   90.00
_cell.angle_beta   90.00
_cell.angle_gamma   90.00
#
_symmetry.space_group_name_H-M   'P 1'
#
loop_
_entity.id
_entity.type
_entity.pdbx_description
1 polymer ?
#
loop_
_entity_poly.entity_id
_entity_poly.type
_entity_poly.pdbx_seq_one_letter_code
_entity_poly.pdbx_strand_id
1 'polypeptide(L)' 'EVKNISGSDFPVVESAKRKGDPSVLIASAEKANKTLGWQPKHSSLETIVRTAYEWHKSHPDGY' A
#
# COMPACT_ATOMS: atom_id res chain seq x y z
N GLU A 1 -1.66 0.46 -10.01
CA GLU A 1 -1.88 1.56 -9.05
C GLU A 1 -0.83 2.67 -9.10
N VAL A 2 0.42 2.47 -8.62
CA VAL A 2 1.38 3.59 -8.48
C VAL A 2 1.69 4.32 -9.79
N LYS A 3 1.99 3.59 -10.89
CA LYS A 3 2.20 4.22 -12.22
C LYS A 3 0.99 5.03 -12.68
N ASN A 4 -0.21 4.48 -12.51
CA ASN A 4 -1.46 5.15 -12.90
C ASN A 4 -1.71 6.43 -12.09
N ILE A 5 -1.55 6.37 -10.77
CA ILE A 5 -1.82 7.48 -9.84
C ILE A 5 -0.77 8.58 -9.97
N SER A 6 0.51 8.21 -10.08
CA SER A 6 1.60 9.18 -10.25
C SER A 6 1.63 9.81 -11.64
N GLY A 7 1.02 9.15 -12.64
CA GLY A 7 1.15 9.52 -14.05
C GLY A 7 2.55 9.28 -14.62
N SER A 8 3.43 8.59 -13.88
CA SER A 8 4.84 8.38 -14.24
C SER A 8 5.08 6.92 -14.58
N ASP A 9 5.64 6.69 -15.77
CA ASP A 9 6.12 5.37 -16.16
C ASP A 9 7.59 5.19 -15.74
N PHE A 10 7.79 4.70 -14.51
CA PHE A 10 9.13 4.45 -13.97
C PHE A 10 9.63 3.02 -14.30
N PRO A 11 10.95 2.82 -14.42
CA PRO A 11 11.52 1.50 -14.68
C PRO A 11 11.32 0.56 -13.49
N VAL A 12 11.04 -0.72 -13.78
CA VAL A 12 10.96 -1.79 -12.79
C VAL A 12 11.99 -2.85 -13.17
N VAL A 13 12.92 -3.14 -12.26
CA VAL A 13 13.99 -4.13 -12.48
C VAL A 13 13.77 -5.31 -11.54
N GLU A 14 13.54 -6.48 -12.12
CA GLU A 14 13.39 -7.70 -11.35
C GLU A 14 14.73 -8.17 -10.78
N SER A 15 14.71 -8.71 -9.57
CA SER A 15 15.90 -9.21 -8.87
C SER A 15 15.56 -10.43 -8.02
N ALA A 16 16.59 -11.10 -7.49
CA ALA A 16 16.40 -12.29 -6.66
C ALA A 16 15.58 -11.99 -5.41
N LYS A 17 14.74 -12.94 -4.98
CA LYS A 17 13.99 -12.83 -3.73
C LYS A 17 14.95 -12.66 -2.55
N ARG A 18 14.63 -11.75 -1.63
CA ARG A 18 15.38 -11.60 -0.39
C ARG A 18 15.18 -12.85 0.48
N LYS A 19 16.26 -13.39 1.02
CA LYS A 19 16.21 -14.57 1.89
C LYS A 19 15.32 -14.29 3.10
N GLY A 20 14.36 -15.17 3.34
CA GLY A 20 13.40 -15.07 4.44
C GLY A 20 12.04 -14.49 4.06
N ASP A 21 11.89 -13.88 2.87
CA ASP A 21 10.59 -13.38 2.44
C ASP A 21 9.67 -14.54 1.99
N PRO A 22 8.47 -14.69 2.57
CA PRO A 22 7.48 -15.66 2.10
C PRO A 22 6.86 -15.21 0.77
N SER A 23 6.25 -16.14 0.04
CA SER A 23 5.57 -15.80 -1.22
C SER A 23 4.34 -14.91 -1.02
N VAL A 24 3.60 -15.10 0.08
CA VAL A 24 2.39 -14.33 0.43
C VAL A 24 2.29 -14.23 1.95
N LEU A 25 1.88 -13.07 2.46
CA LEU A 25 1.64 -12.85 3.89
C LEU A 25 0.45 -11.89 4.08
N ILE A 26 -0.72 -12.43 4.43
CA ILE A 26 -1.97 -11.66 4.59
C ILE A 26 -2.65 -12.09 5.89
N ALA A 27 -3.04 -11.14 6.73
CA ALA A 27 -3.80 -11.39 7.96
C ALA A 27 -5.31 -11.28 7.71
N SER A 28 -6.11 -12.14 8.37
CA SER A 28 -7.56 -12.02 8.36
C SER A 28 -8.04 -10.90 9.30
N ALA A 29 -8.92 -10.02 8.81
CA ALA A 29 -9.59 -8.99 9.60
C ALA A 29 -10.83 -9.51 10.36
N GLU A 30 -11.20 -10.77 10.17
CA GLU A 30 -12.49 -11.32 10.63
C GLU A 30 -12.71 -11.18 12.14
N LYS A 31 -11.67 -11.44 12.95
CA LYS A 31 -11.76 -11.33 14.42
C LYS A 31 -12.01 -9.89 14.86
N ALA A 32 -11.31 -8.93 14.26
CA ALA A 32 -11.51 -7.51 14.56
C ALA A 32 -12.94 -7.06 14.19
N ASN A 33 -13.43 -7.49 13.03
CA ASN A 33 -14.79 -7.21 12.59
C ASN A 33 -15.84 -7.77 13.56
N LYS A 34 -15.71 -9.03 13.96
CA LYS A 34 -16.69 -9.72 14.83
C LYS A 34 -16.65 -9.23 16.27
N THR A 35 -15.46 -9.02 16.83
CA THR A 35 -15.30 -8.71 18.26
C THR A 35 -15.42 -7.22 18.56
N LEU A 36 -14.92 -6.37 17.66
CA LEU A 36 -14.85 -4.93 17.90
C LEU A 36 -15.87 -4.14 17.07
N GLY A 37 -16.58 -4.78 16.14
CA GLY A 37 -17.37 -4.08 15.13
C GLY A 37 -16.52 -3.22 14.21
N TRP A 38 -15.20 -3.42 14.20
CA TRP A 38 -14.28 -2.63 13.40
C TRP A 38 -14.52 -2.92 11.91
N GLN A 39 -14.50 -1.88 11.08
CA GLN A 39 -14.61 -2.02 9.62
C GLN A 39 -13.62 -1.05 8.98
N PRO A 40 -12.77 -1.52 8.06
CA PRO A 40 -11.80 -0.64 7.42
C PRO A 40 -12.51 0.29 6.43
N LYS A 41 -12.29 1.60 6.58
CA LYS A 41 -12.88 2.63 5.70
C LYS A 41 -12.07 2.90 4.43
N HIS A 42 -10.79 2.53 4.42
CA HIS A 42 -9.83 2.84 3.35
C HIS A 42 -9.05 1.60 2.89
N SER A 43 -9.75 0.52 2.54
CA SER A 43 -9.13 -0.74 2.09
C SER A 43 -8.73 -0.74 0.61
N SER A 44 -9.17 0.24 -0.17
CA SER A 44 -8.86 0.35 -1.59
C SER A 44 -7.38 0.64 -1.79
N LEU A 45 -6.70 -0.19 -2.58
CA LEU A 45 -5.29 0.03 -2.93
C LEU A 45 -5.09 1.38 -3.64
N GLU A 46 -6.03 1.78 -4.50
CA GLU A 46 -6.03 3.10 -5.13
C GLU A 46 -6.07 4.23 -4.09
N THR A 47 -6.96 4.11 -3.10
CA THR A 47 -7.08 5.12 -2.03
C THR A 47 -5.79 5.21 -1.21
N ILE A 48 -5.24 4.06 -0.80
CA ILE A 48 -4.00 3.98 0.00
C ILE A 48 -2.83 4.61 -0.77
N VAL A 49 -2.67 4.27 -2.05
CA VAL A 49 -1.56 4.78 -2.88
C VAL A 49 -1.75 6.27 -3.19
N ARG A 50 -2.99 6.72 -3.48
CA ARG A 50 -3.28 8.13 -3.80
C ARG A 50 -2.96 9.05 -2.63
N THR A 51 -3.44 8.74 -1.43
CA THR A 51 -3.21 9.61 -0.26
C THR A 51 -1.73 9.65 0.11
N ALA A 52 -1.02 8.52 0.01
CA ALA A 52 0.43 8.49 0.21
C ALA A 52 1.17 9.35 -0.84
N TYR A 53 0.79 9.27 -2.11
CA TYR A 53 1.42 10.05 -3.18
C TYR A 53 1.20 11.56 -3.01
N GLU A 54 -0.03 11.98 -2.70
CA GLU A 54 -0.36 13.39 -2.48
C GLU A 54 0.43 14.02 -1.32
N TRP A 55 0.64 13.25 -0.23
CA TRP A 55 1.49 13.68 0.88
C TRP A 55 2.94 13.89 0.44
N HIS A 56 3.56 12.90 -0.19
CA HIS A 56 4.97 13.00 -0.61
C HIS A 56 5.17 14.08 -1.69
N LYS A 57 4.18 14.31 -2.55
CA LYS A 57 4.21 15.39 -3.53
C LYS A 57 4.16 16.77 -2.88
N SER A 58 3.41 16.93 -1.79
CA SER A 58 3.31 18.21 -1.06
C SER A 58 4.43 18.43 -0.04
N HIS A 59 5.07 17.34 0.42
CA HIS A 59 6.14 17.34 1.43
C HIS A 59 7.35 16.54 0.92
N PRO A 60 8.08 17.04 -0.08
CA PRO A 60 9.17 16.30 -0.71
C PRO A 60 10.32 15.98 0.26
N ASP A 61 10.52 16.82 1.28
CA ASP A 61 11.57 16.66 2.30
C ASP A 61 11.04 16.15 3.65
N GLY A 62 9.75 15.80 3.73
CA GLY A 62 9.10 15.36 4.96
C GLY A 62 8.55 16.50 5.81
N TYR A 63 8.62 16.34 7.14
CA TYR A 63 8.01 17.25 8.14
C TYR A 63 8.84 18.51 8.39
#